data_AF-A0A091WLV1-F1
#
_entry.id   AF-A0A091WLV1-F1
#
_cell.length_a   1.000
_cell.length_b   1.000
_cell.length_c   1.000
_cell.angle_alpha   90.00
_cell.angle_beta   90.00
_cell.angle_gamma   90.00
#
_symmetry.space_group_name_H-M   'P 1'
#
loop_
_entity.id
_entity.type
_entity.pdbx_description
1 polymer ?
#
loop_
_entity_poly.entity_id
_entity_poly.type
_entity_poly.pdbx_seq_one_letter_code
_entity_poly.pdbx_strand_id
1 'polypeptide(L)'
;IPAPQPLLPSSPPTAAAQQLDELLANLGHLQNKLAAAGHEARVPAEPEPSLDTMLGSLTRDLQELGITAVPTGTCAACRKPIAGKVLTALGKTWHPEHFACARCGEELGGQPFFERGGRAYCEEDYHQAFSPRCAYCAGPVREKVLTALDQTWHPEHFFCAHCGKAFGDDG
;
A
#
# COMPACT_ATOMS: atom_id res chain seq x y z
N ILE A 1 57.82 14.88 -22.31
CA ILE A 1 56.56 14.22 -21.95
C ILE A 1 56.91 12.98 -21.13
N PRO A 2 56.34 12.79 -19.93
CA PRO A 2 56.68 11.69 -19.03
C PRO A 2 55.80 10.43 -19.22
N ALA A 3 56.31 9.30 -18.71
CA ALA A 3 55.67 8.02 -18.29
C ALA A 3 55.19 7.00 -19.36
N PRO A 4 55.12 5.68 -19.05
CA PRO A 4 55.36 5.00 -17.77
C PRO A 4 56.43 3.88 -17.76
N GLN A 5 56.78 3.47 -16.55
CA GLN A 5 57.79 2.49 -16.16
C GLN A 5 57.30 1.04 -16.31
N PRO A 6 58.16 0.07 -16.66
CA PRO A 6 57.97 -1.32 -16.24
C PRO A 6 58.45 -1.45 -14.79
N LEU A 7 57.54 -1.74 -13.87
CA LEU A 7 57.87 -2.07 -12.50
C LEU A 7 58.62 -3.39 -12.45
N LEU A 8 59.81 -3.33 -11.85
CA LEU A 8 60.67 -4.44 -11.47
C LEU A 8 60.00 -5.34 -10.41
N PRO A 9 60.53 -6.58 -10.22
CA PRO A 9 59.91 -7.62 -9.42
C PRO A 9 60.24 -7.47 -7.93
N SER A 10 59.27 -7.75 -7.07
CA SER A 10 59.45 -8.02 -5.64
C SER A 10 58.19 -8.74 -5.16
N SER A 11 58.21 -9.86 -4.47
CA SER A 11 58.98 -10.19 -3.27
C SER A 11 58.91 -11.71 -3.03
N PRO A 12 59.83 -12.34 -2.27
CA PRO A 12 59.63 -13.72 -1.82
C PRO A 12 58.37 -13.80 -0.91
N PRO A 13 57.68 -14.96 -0.89
CA PRO A 13 56.48 -15.12 -0.09
C PRO A 13 56.84 -14.90 1.38
N THR A 14 56.16 -13.95 2.03
CA THR A 14 56.32 -13.70 3.46
C THR A 14 55.90 -14.96 4.22
N ALA A 15 56.51 -15.23 5.38
CA ALA A 15 56.14 -16.37 6.23
C ALA A 15 54.62 -16.45 6.50
N ALA A 16 53.93 -15.30 6.55
CA ALA A 16 52.48 -15.24 6.66
C ALA A 16 51.71 -15.78 5.43
N ALA A 17 52.24 -15.62 4.22
CA ALA A 17 51.64 -16.17 3.01
C ALA A 17 51.79 -17.71 2.96
N GLN A 18 52.96 -18.21 3.35
CA GLN A 18 53.20 -19.66 3.47
C GLN A 18 52.30 -20.30 4.53
N GLN A 19 52.04 -19.59 5.64
CA GLN A 19 51.09 -20.06 6.65
C GLN A 19 49.65 -20.10 6.14
N LEU A 20 49.24 -19.17 5.26
CA LEU A 20 47.90 -19.17 4.70
C LEU A 20 47.67 -20.33 3.71
N ASP A 21 48.65 -20.62 2.85
CA ASP A 21 48.61 -21.75 1.92
C ASP A 21 48.56 -23.10 2.67
N GLU A 22 49.29 -23.24 3.78
CA GLU A 22 49.30 -24.46 4.59
C GLU A 22 47.97 -24.68 5.33
N LEU A 23 47.29 -23.60 5.75
CA LEU A 23 45.95 -23.67 6.33
C LEU A 23 44.88 -24.07 5.30
N LEU A 24 45.00 -23.59 4.05
CA LEU A 24 44.11 -23.96 2.94
C LEU A 24 44.28 -25.43 2.54
N ALA A 25 45.52 -25.93 2.51
CA ALA A 25 45.83 -27.33 2.21
C ALA A 25 45.29 -28.31 3.28
N ASN A 26 45.32 -27.90 4.55
CA ASN A 26 44.77 -28.67 5.67
C ASN A 26 43.23 -28.70 5.67
N LEU A 27 42.57 -27.60 5.28
CA LEU A 27 41.12 -27.54 5.14
C LEU A 27 40.61 -28.48 4.02
N GLY A 28 41.35 -28.59 2.92
CA GLY A 28 41.07 -29.53 1.83
C GLY A 28 41.18 -31.00 2.26
N HIS A 29 42.10 -31.33 3.16
CA HIS A 29 42.22 -32.69 3.73
C HIS A 29 41.03 -33.06 4.63
N LEU A 30 40.41 -32.09 5.32
CA LEU A 30 39.23 -32.32 6.15
C LEU A 30 37.97 -32.52 5.28
N GLN A 31 37.83 -31.75 4.20
CA GLN A 31 36.76 -31.93 3.22
C GLN A 31 36.84 -33.29 2.50
N ASN A 32 38.05 -33.75 2.14
CA ASN A 32 38.24 -35.08 1.55
C ASN A 32 37.96 -36.23 2.53
N LYS A 33 38.24 -36.04 3.83
CA LYS A 33 37.89 -37.02 4.87
C LYS A 33 36.39 -37.16 5.11
N LEU A 34 35.59 -36.14 4.80
CA LEU A 34 34.13 -36.17 4.86
C LEU A 34 33.50 -36.81 3.61
N ALA A 35 34.23 -36.87 2.49
CA ALA A 35 33.74 -37.43 1.22
C ALA A 35 33.99 -38.96 1.06
N ALA A 36 34.90 -39.54 1.84
CA ALA A 36 35.32 -40.94 1.67
C ALA A 36 34.56 -41.98 2.54
N ALA A 37 33.60 -41.55 3.37
CA ALA A 37 32.77 -42.44 4.17
C ALA A 37 31.35 -42.56 3.59
N GLY A 38 31.25 -43.04 2.36
CA GLY A 38 30.01 -43.52 1.77
C GLY A 38 29.82 -45.01 2.04
N HIS A 39 29.07 -45.36 3.08
CA HIS A 39 28.40 -46.67 3.21
C HIS A 39 27.03 -46.42 3.84
N GLU A 40 26.02 -46.23 3.01
CA GLU A 40 24.62 -46.20 3.45
C GLU A 40 23.83 -47.22 2.64
N ALA A 41 23.55 -48.34 3.30
CA ALA A 41 22.47 -49.23 2.95
C ALA A 41 21.15 -48.52 3.29
N ARG A 42 20.39 -48.18 2.25
CA ARG A 42 18.91 -48.09 2.20
C ARG A 42 18.20 -47.58 3.48
N VAL A 43 17.97 -46.27 3.52
CA VAL A 43 16.98 -45.62 4.37
C VAL A 43 15.61 -45.64 3.66
N PRO A 44 14.50 -46.01 4.32
CA PRO A 44 13.16 -45.85 3.76
C PRO A 44 12.86 -44.36 3.49
N ALA A 45 12.31 -44.07 2.31
CA ALA A 45 11.85 -42.74 1.95
C ALA A 45 10.66 -42.34 2.85
N GLU A 46 10.92 -41.49 3.84
CA GLU A 46 9.90 -40.72 4.53
C GLU A 46 10.03 -39.26 4.09
N PRO A 47 8.94 -38.56 3.74
CA PRO A 47 9.01 -37.25 3.13
C PRO A 47 9.42 -36.23 4.20
N GLU A 48 10.55 -35.56 3.95
CA GLU A 48 11.00 -34.38 4.70
C GLU A 48 9.79 -33.44 4.91
N PRO A 49 9.52 -32.96 6.14
CA PRO A 49 8.49 -31.96 6.37
C PRO A 49 8.94 -30.67 5.69
N SER A 50 8.60 -30.56 4.41
CA SER A 50 8.83 -29.38 3.61
C SER A 50 8.22 -28.19 4.33
N LEU A 51 8.77 -27.00 4.13
CA LEU A 51 8.19 -25.77 4.69
C LEU A 51 6.69 -25.64 4.32
N ASP A 52 6.26 -26.25 3.21
CA ASP A 52 4.85 -26.38 2.81
C ASP A 52 4.01 -27.22 3.78
N THR A 53 4.60 -28.22 4.43
CA THR A 53 3.95 -29.06 5.45
C THR A 53 3.79 -28.28 6.75
N MET A 54 4.79 -27.49 7.15
CA MET A 54 4.69 -26.60 8.31
C MET A 54 3.72 -25.43 8.07
N LEU A 55 3.71 -24.86 6.85
CA LEU A 55 2.71 -23.88 6.42
C LEU A 55 1.31 -24.49 6.37
N GLY A 56 1.17 -25.72 5.88
CA GLY A 56 -0.10 -26.44 5.79
C GLY A 56 -0.69 -26.76 7.17
N SER A 57 0.16 -27.16 8.12
CA SER A 57 -0.27 -27.41 9.51
C SER A 57 -0.70 -26.11 10.18
N LEU A 58 0.09 -25.04 10.09
CA LEU A 58 -0.30 -23.72 10.61
C LEU A 58 -1.60 -23.20 9.99
N THR A 59 -1.79 -23.39 8.68
CA THR A 59 -3.02 -22.99 7.98
C THR A 59 -4.24 -23.76 8.49
N ARG A 60 -4.08 -25.06 8.77
CA ARG A 60 -5.14 -25.91 9.34
C ARG A 60 -5.46 -25.53 10.78
N ASP A 61 -4.43 -25.24 11.58
CA ASP A 61 -4.58 -24.80 12.97
C ASP A 61 -5.26 -23.41 13.06
N LEU A 62 -4.95 -22.48 12.15
CA LEU A 62 -5.68 -21.20 12.03
C LEU A 62 -7.14 -21.38 11.59
N GLN A 63 -7.42 -22.42 10.78
CA GLN A 63 -8.77 -22.74 10.31
C GLN A 63 -9.64 -23.34 11.43
N GLU A 64 -9.06 -24.11 12.35
CA GLU A 64 -9.75 -24.66 13.54
C GLU A 64 -10.05 -23.59 14.61
N LEU A 65 -9.24 -22.53 14.68
CA LEU A 65 -9.50 -21.35 15.52
C LEU A 65 -10.53 -20.38 14.92
N GLY A 66 -11.13 -20.71 13.78
CA GLY A 66 -12.12 -19.87 13.10
C GLY A 66 -11.53 -18.62 12.43
N ILE A 67 -10.20 -18.51 12.36
CA ILE A 67 -9.48 -17.44 11.68
C ILE A 67 -9.24 -17.89 10.24
N THR A 68 -10.34 -18.11 9.52
CA THR A 68 -10.26 -18.24 8.07
C THR A 68 -10.29 -16.82 7.50
N ALA A 69 -9.14 -16.33 7.05
CA ALA A 69 -9.07 -15.09 6.28
C ALA A 69 -9.66 -15.34 4.88
N VAL A 70 -10.97 -15.61 4.82
CA VAL A 70 -11.68 -15.74 3.55
C VAL A 70 -11.58 -14.38 2.86
N PRO A 71 -10.96 -14.31 1.67
CA PRO A 71 -10.82 -13.04 0.98
C PRO A 71 -12.22 -12.49 0.66
N THR A 72 -12.55 -11.34 1.24
CA THR A 72 -13.87 -10.70 1.12
C THR A 72 -14.07 -10.02 -0.24
N GLY A 73 -13.00 -9.90 -1.02
CA GLY A 73 -13.00 -9.39 -2.40
C GLY A 73 -11.62 -8.95 -2.87
N THR A 74 -11.51 -8.44 -4.09
CA THR A 74 -10.27 -7.89 -4.64
C THR A 74 -10.31 -6.37 -4.62
N CYS A 75 -9.33 -5.73 -3.99
CA CYS A 75 -9.26 -4.28 -3.90
C CYS A 75 -9.18 -3.64 -5.30
N ALA A 76 -10.06 -2.68 -5.60
CA ALA A 76 -10.08 -2.00 -6.89
C ALA A 76 -8.84 -1.11 -7.15
N ALA A 77 -8.18 -0.61 -6.10
CA ALA A 77 -6.97 0.20 -6.21
C ALA A 77 -5.71 -0.65 -6.44
N CYS A 78 -5.40 -1.57 -5.51
CA CYS A 78 -4.15 -2.33 -5.55
C CYS A 78 -4.25 -3.71 -6.23
N ARG A 79 -5.46 -4.13 -6.62
CA ARG A 79 -5.75 -5.44 -7.26
C ARG A 79 -5.37 -6.68 -6.44
N LYS A 80 -5.10 -6.51 -5.14
CA LYS A 80 -4.81 -7.61 -4.20
C LYS A 80 -6.07 -8.08 -3.48
N PRO A 81 -6.16 -9.36 -3.07
CA PRO A 81 -7.25 -9.84 -2.23
C PRO A 81 -7.25 -9.11 -0.88
N ILE A 82 -8.44 -8.78 -0.40
CA ILE A 82 -8.67 -8.12 0.88
C ILE A 82 -8.84 -9.20 1.93
N ALA A 83 -7.93 -9.25 2.90
CA ALA A 83 -8.03 -10.11 4.07
C ALA A 83 -8.52 -9.28 5.26
N GLY A 84 -9.61 -9.71 5.92
CA GLY A 84 -10.17 -9.02 7.08
C GLY A 84 -11.16 -7.90 6.73
N LYS A 85 -10.89 -6.67 7.21
CA LYS A 85 -11.82 -5.53 7.08
C LYS A 85 -11.90 -5.06 5.63
N VAL A 86 -13.08 -5.23 5.04
CA VAL A 86 -13.40 -4.77 3.68
C VAL A 86 -14.23 -3.49 3.74
N LEU A 87 -13.92 -2.54 2.85
CA LEU A 87 -14.78 -1.40 2.58
C LEU A 87 -15.48 -1.61 1.23
N THR A 88 -16.81 -1.57 1.22
CA THR A 88 -17.62 -1.68 0.00
C THR A 88 -18.15 -0.30 -0.36
N ALA A 89 -17.70 0.26 -1.47
CA ALA A 89 -18.06 1.60 -1.94
C ALA A 89 -17.96 1.67 -3.48
N LEU A 90 -18.78 2.53 -4.10
CA LEU A 90 -18.79 2.72 -5.56
C LEU A 90 -19.04 1.40 -6.33
N GLY A 91 -19.81 0.47 -5.74
CA GLY A 91 -20.04 -0.87 -6.28
C GLY A 91 -18.81 -1.79 -6.33
N LYS A 92 -17.73 -1.45 -5.62
CA LYS A 92 -16.46 -2.19 -5.58
C LYS A 92 -15.99 -2.40 -4.14
N THR A 93 -15.01 -3.29 -3.97
CA THR A 93 -14.35 -3.51 -2.68
C THR A 93 -12.98 -2.86 -2.63
N TRP A 94 -12.63 -2.35 -1.46
CA TRP A 94 -11.42 -1.57 -1.23
C TRP A 94 -10.84 -1.92 0.14
N HIS A 95 -9.51 -1.79 0.25
CA HIS A 95 -8.92 -1.64 1.57
C HIS A 95 -9.36 -0.27 2.13
N PRO A 96 -9.66 -0.17 3.43
CA PRO A 96 -9.98 1.12 4.05
C PRO A 96 -8.92 2.19 3.76
N GLU A 97 -7.65 1.78 3.74
CA GLU A 97 -6.47 2.63 3.47
C GLU A 97 -6.35 3.06 1.99
N HIS A 98 -6.86 2.26 1.06
CA HIS A 98 -6.80 2.57 -0.37
C HIS A 98 -8.04 3.29 -0.90
N PHE A 99 -9.06 3.45 -0.06
CA PHE A 99 -10.23 4.23 -0.42
C PHE A 99 -10.00 5.68 0.00
N ALA A 100 -9.50 6.47 -0.96
CA ALA A 100 -9.06 7.84 -0.72
C ALA A 100 -9.75 8.85 -1.66
N CYS A 101 -9.77 10.12 -1.24
CA CYS A 101 -10.29 11.22 -2.03
C CYS A 101 -9.53 11.34 -3.35
N ALA A 102 -10.23 11.39 -4.47
CA ALA A 102 -9.63 11.50 -5.79
C ALA A 102 -8.92 12.84 -6.06
N ARG A 103 -9.09 13.84 -5.18
CA ARG A 103 -8.51 15.18 -5.31
C ARG A 103 -7.37 15.43 -4.32
N CYS A 104 -7.60 15.28 -3.01
CA CYS A 104 -6.56 15.46 -2.00
C CYS A 104 -5.80 14.18 -1.60
N GLY A 105 -6.33 12.99 -1.89
CA GLY A 105 -5.72 11.71 -1.50
C GLY A 105 -5.96 11.30 -0.03
N GLU A 106 -6.79 12.03 0.72
CA GLU A 106 -7.11 11.71 2.10
C GLU A 106 -7.93 10.42 2.21
N GLU A 107 -7.63 9.59 3.20
CA GLU A 107 -8.27 8.30 3.42
C GLU A 107 -9.71 8.45 3.91
N LEU A 108 -10.66 7.90 3.16
CA LEU A 108 -12.09 7.99 3.40
C LEU A 108 -12.66 6.73 4.07
N GLY A 109 -11.83 5.72 4.36
CA GLY A 109 -12.25 4.40 4.85
C GLY A 109 -13.03 4.35 6.17
N GLY A 110 -13.22 5.50 6.84
CA GLY A 110 -14.09 5.67 8.01
C GLY A 110 -14.73 7.05 8.10
N GLN A 111 -14.71 7.84 7.03
CA GLN A 111 -15.25 9.20 6.97
C GLN A 111 -16.42 9.25 5.98
N PRO A 112 -17.38 10.17 6.14
CA PRO A 112 -18.37 10.43 5.10
C PRO A 112 -17.67 10.86 3.81
N PHE A 113 -18.17 10.38 2.68
CA PHE A 113 -17.64 10.71 1.36
C PHE A 113 -18.77 10.96 0.37
N PHE A 114 -18.43 11.64 -0.72
CA PHE A 114 -19.35 11.92 -1.82
C PHE A 114 -18.86 11.24 -3.10
N GLU A 115 -19.80 10.64 -3.84
CA GLU A 115 -19.50 10.01 -5.13
C GLU A 115 -19.80 10.97 -6.30
N ARG A 116 -18.85 11.10 -7.22
CA ARG A 116 -19.06 11.78 -8.50
C ARG A 116 -18.34 11.05 -9.63
N GLY A 117 -19.08 10.61 -10.65
CA GLY A 117 -18.50 9.94 -11.83
C GLY A 117 -17.68 8.68 -11.48
N GLY A 118 -18.12 7.92 -10.48
CA GLY A 118 -17.42 6.71 -10.02
C GLY A 118 -16.12 6.98 -9.26
N ARG A 119 -15.92 8.20 -8.74
CA ARG A 119 -14.80 8.58 -7.87
C ARG A 119 -15.33 9.08 -6.53
N ALA A 120 -14.59 8.82 -5.45
CA ALA A 120 -14.91 9.32 -4.12
C ALA A 120 -14.17 10.63 -3.85
N TYR A 121 -14.85 11.56 -3.18
CA TYR A 121 -14.34 12.86 -2.77
C TYR A 121 -14.63 13.08 -1.28
N CYS A 122 -13.72 13.74 -0.58
CA CYS A 122 -14.03 14.26 0.76
C CYS A 122 -15.06 15.40 0.65
N GLU A 123 -15.72 15.72 1.75
CA GLU A 123 -16.74 16.78 1.81
C GLU A 123 -16.21 18.12 1.27
N GLU A 124 -15.03 18.53 1.71
CA GLU A 124 -14.42 19.81 1.32
C GLU A 124 -14.18 19.88 -0.20
N ASP A 125 -13.49 18.88 -0.76
CA ASP A 125 -13.18 18.84 -2.18
C ASP A 125 -14.42 18.71 -3.06
N TYR A 126 -15.41 17.93 -2.61
CA TYR A 126 -16.66 17.77 -3.34
C TYR A 126 -17.39 19.11 -3.45
N HIS A 127 -17.59 19.80 -2.32
CA HIS A 127 -18.27 21.11 -2.33
C HIS A 127 -17.44 22.16 -3.05
N GLN A 128 -16.11 22.16 -2.90
CA GLN A 128 -15.28 23.14 -3.57
C GLN A 128 -15.28 22.97 -5.09
N ALA A 129 -15.35 21.74 -5.61
CA ALA A 129 -15.31 21.49 -7.06
C ALA A 129 -16.70 21.50 -7.71
N PHE A 130 -17.73 21.03 -7.00
CA PHE A 130 -19.03 20.72 -7.61
C PHE A 130 -20.21 21.51 -7.05
N SER A 131 -20.09 22.16 -5.88
CA SER A 131 -21.18 23.01 -5.41
C SER A 131 -21.30 24.28 -6.24
N PRO A 132 -22.53 24.74 -6.49
CA PRO A 132 -22.77 26.02 -7.12
C PRO A 132 -22.21 27.17 -6.26
N ARG A 133 -21.84 28.27 -6.91
CA ARG A 133 -21.27 29.43 -6.23
C ARG A 133 -22.36 30.44 -5.88
N CYS A 134 -22.27 31.00 -4.69
CA CYS A 134 -23.14 32.10 -4.28
C CYS A 134 -22.83 33.34 -5.14
N ALA A 135 -23.83 33.94 -5.75
CA ALA A 135 -23.66 35.14 -6.57
C ALA A 135 -23.15 36.37 -5.78
N TYR A 136 -23.37 36.40 -4.46
CA TYR A 136 -22.89 37.46 -3.59
C TYR A 136 -21.44 37.26 -3.11
N CYS A 137 -21.14 36.12 -2.47
CA CYS A 137 -19.82 35.89 -1.86
C CYS A 137 -18.86 35.01 -2.68
N ALA A 138 -19.31 34.51 -3.84
CA ALA A 138 -18.59 33.54 -4.68
C ALA A 138 -18.19 32.21 -3.99
N GLY A 139 -18.63 31.98 -2.74
CA GLY A 139 -18.39 30.75 -1.98
C GLY A 139 -19.27 29.58 -2.42
N PRO A 140 -18.86 28.32 -2.15
CA PRO A 140 -19.67 27.14 -2.46
C PRO A 140 -20.90 27.03 -1.55
N VAL A 141 -22.08 26.85 -2.13
CA VAL A 141 -23.33 26.66 -1.38
C VAL A 141 -23.50 25.16 -1.07
N ARG A 142 -23.40 24.79 0.22
CA ARG A 142 -23.36 23.38 0.68
C ARG A 142 -24.73 22.73 0.82
N GLU A 143 -25.59 23.29 1.69
CA GLU A 143 -26.85 22.65 2.09
C GLU A 143 -28.07 23.39 1.55
N LYS A 144 -28.36 24.58 2.08
CA LYS A 144 -29.52 25.37 1.65
C LYS A 144 -29.15 26.20 0.42
N VAL A 145 -29.50 25.68 -0.76
CA VAL A 145 -29.41 26.43 -2.00
C VAL A 145 -30.69 27.23 -2.23
N LEU A 146 -30.55 28.55 -2.36
CA LEU A 146 -31.62 29.40 -2.85
C LEU A 146 -31.34 29.74 -4.31
N THR A 147 -32.25 29.34 -5.19
CA THR A 147 -32.14 29.60 -6.63
C THR A 147 -33.13 30.70 -7.00
N ALA A 148 -32.63 31.84 -7.44
CA ALA A 148 -33.42 33.00 -7.84
C ALA A 148 -32.65 33.80 -8.89
N LEU A 149 -33.36 34.37 -9.87
CA LEU A 149 -32.78 35.17 -10.97
C LEU A 149 -31.69 34.39 -11.73
N ASP A 150 -31.94 33.10 -12.00
CA ASP A 150 -31.01 32.17 -12.66
C ASP A 150 -29.65 32.02 -11.95
N GLN A 151 -29.58 32.38 -10.67
CA GLN A 151 -28.37 32.34 -9.85
C GLN A 151 -28.62 31.62 -8.54
N THR A 152 -27.54 31.15 -7.94
CA THR A 152 -27.53 30.46 -6.65
C THR A 152 -27.01 31.36 -5.54
N TRP A 153 -27.63 31.25 -4.38
CA TRP A 153 -27.38 32.11 -3.23
C TRP A 153 -27.37 31.29 -1.95
N HIS A 154 -26.57 31.75 -0.97
CA HIS A 154 -26.84 31.38 0.42
C HIS A 154 -28.14 32.06 0.86
N PRO A 155 -28.97 31.44 1.73
CA PRO A 155 -30.19 32.06 2.23
C PRO A 155 -29.93 33.40 2.90
N GLU A 156 -28.79 33.53 3.57
CA GLU A 156 -28.35 34.76 4.24
C GLU A 156 -27.88 35.86 3.27
N HIS A 157 -27.51 35.49 2.03
CA HIS A 157 -27.04 36.43 1.01
C HIS A 157 -28.10 36.79 -0.03
N PHE A 158 -29.32 36.28 0.13
CA PHE A 158 -30.45 36.64 -0.71
C PHE A 158 -31.29 37.72 -0.02
N PHE A 159 -30.92 38.97 -0.25
CA PHE A 159 -31.58 40.14 0.32
C PHE A 159 -31.85 41.20 -0.75
N CYS A 160 -32.85 42.05 -0.50
CA CYS A 160 -33.22 43.11 -1.43
C CYS A 160 -32.07 44.14 -1.56
N ALA A 161 -31.58 44.36 -2.78
CA ALA A 161 -30.51 45.34 -3.03
C ALA A 161 -30.90 46.80 -2.69
N HIS A 162 -32.20 47.09 -2.60
CA HIS A 162 -32.70 48.43 -2.30
C HIS A 162 -32.88 48.70 -0.79
N CYS A 163 -33.30 47.70 0.00
CA CYS A 163 -33.59 47.89 1.43
C CYS A 163 -32.77 46.99 2.38
N GLY A 164 -31.95 46.07 1.85
CA GLY A 164 -31.08 45.17 2.63
C GLY A 164 -31.82 44.08 3.41
N LYS A 165 -33.14 43.97 3.28
CA LYS A 165 -33.94 43.01 4.03
C LYS A 165 -33.91 41.64 3.37
N ALA A 166 -33.68 40.59 4.16
CA ALA A 166 -33.80 39.21 3.70
C ALA A 166 -35.25 38.91 3.33
N PHE A 167 -35.43 38.11 2.28
CA PHE A 167 -36.75 37.61 1.90
C PHE A 167 -37.14 36.53 2.92
N GLY A 168 -38.28 36.72 3.60
CA GLY A 168 -38.83 35.73 4.53
C GLY A 168 -39.34 34.48 3.79
N ASP A 169 -39.86 33.50 4.52
CA ASP A 169 -40.43 32.29 3.93
C ASP A 169 -41.74 32.50 3.15
N ASP A 170 -42.32 33.70 3.20
CA ASP A 170 -43.60 34.06 2.56
C ASP A 170 -43.55 34.34 1.04
N GLY A 171 -42.40 34.24 0.38
CA GLY A 171 -42.29 34.31 -1.09
C GLY A 171 -42.34 35.71 -1.70
#